data_AF-A0A1B9ADQ3-F1
#
_entry.id   AF-A0A1B9ADQ3-F1
#
_cell.length_a   1.000
_cell.length_b   1.000
_cell.length_c   1.000
_cell.angle_alpha   90.00
_cell.angle_beta   90.00
_cell.angle_gamma   90.00
#
_symmetry.space_group_name_H-M   'P 1'
#
loop_
_entity.id
_entity.type
_entity.pdbx_description
1 polymer ?
#
loop_
_entity_poly.entity_id
_entity_poly.type
_entity_poly.pdbx_seq_one_letter_code
_entity_poly.pdbx_strand_id
1 'polypeptide(L)'
;MFNERVALKIRLEQLANSEVRIIQEFQKEREAIFRRLKELDTIEAGKTESSKEIVALTKIGGLPKERKRRGRRSENLEELRELAVTILKKQNTPIRGVELQRQIEGETGKKIANMTTFMVGLERENHRVRKLGRGLYIYEYED
;
A
#
# COMPACT_ATOMS: atom_id res chain seq x y z
N MET A 1 10.70 -25.80 46.95
CA MET A 1 11.24 -26.54 45.79
C MET A 1 10.56 -25.98 44.54
N PHE A 2 11.33 -25.59 43.53
CA PHE A 2 10.77 -24.98 42.32
C PHE A 2 10.22 -26.10 41.42
N ASN A 3 8.90 -26.23 41.39
CA ASN A 3 8.22 -27.32 40.67
C ASN A 3 7.75 -26.81 39.31
N GLU A 4 7.64 -27.69 38.32
CA GLU A 4 7.21 -27.37 36.95
C GLU A 4 5.91 -26.54 36.90
N ARG A 5 4.93 -26.89 37.75
CA ARG A 5 3.67 -26.14 37.88
C ARG A 5 3.88 -24.67 38.23
N VAL A 6 4.85 -24.35 39.09
CA VAL A 6 5.18 -22.97 39.49
C VAL A 6 5.87 -22.25 38.35
N ALA A 7 6.77 -22.92 37.63
CA ALA A 7 7.43 -22.37 36.44
C ALA A 7 6.41 -21.99 35.34
N LEU A 8 5.44 -22.87 35.08
CA LEU A 8 4.39 -22.60 34.10
C LEU A 8 3.48 -21.45 34.53
N LYS A 9 3.14 -21.34 35.81
CA LYS A 9 2.34 -20.21 36.33
C LYS A 9 3.05 -18.88 36.15
N ILE A 10 4.35 -18.82 36.46
CA ILE A 10 5.19 -17.62 36.24
C ILE A 10 5.25 -17.29 34.74
N ARG A 11 5.39 -18.31 33.88
CA ARG A 11 5.43 -18.09 32.43
C ARG A 11 4.11 -17.52 31.89
N LEU A 12 2.97 -17.99 32.37
CA LEU A 12 1.66 -17.45 31.99
C LEU A 12 1.53 -15.97 32.38
N GLU A 13 1.97 -15.60 33.57
CA GLU A 13 1.96 -14.21 34.03
C GLU A 13 2.89 -13.32 33.20
N GLN A 14 4.07 -13.82 32.83
CA GLN A 14 4.97 -13.12 31.91
C GLN A 14 4.32 -12.91 30.54
N LEU A 15 3.64 -13.92 30.00
CA LEU A 15 2.95 -13.82 28.71
C LEU A 15 1.84 -12.78 28.76
N ALA A 16 0.97 -12.82 29.76
CA ALA A 16 -0.09 -11.83 29.95
C ALA A 16 0.46 -10.40 30.04
N ASN A 17 1.54 -10.20 30.80
CA ASN A 17 2.21 -8.90 30.89
C ASN A 17 2.81 -8.45 29.55
N SER A 18 3.37 -9.38 28.77
CA SER A 18 3.91 -9.08 27.44
C SER A 18 2.82 -8.75 26.42
N GLU A 19 1.67 -9.43 26.47
CA GLU A 19 0.51 -9.17 25.62
C GLU A 19 -0.01 -7.75 25.83
N VAL A 20 -0.20 -7.35 27.10
CA VAL A 20 -0.66 -6.00 27.45
C VAL A 20 0.30 -4.94 26.92
N ARG A 21 1.62 -5.13 27.09
CA ARG A 21 2.63 -4.19 26.58
C ARG A 21 2.57 -4.06 25.06
N ILE A 22 2.50 -5.18 24.35
CA ILE A 22 2.43 -5.18 22.88
C ILE A 22 1.17 -4.45 22.40
N ILE A 23 0.02 -4.71 23.02
CA ILE A 23 -1.24 -4.03 22.69
C ILE A 23 -1.11 -2.52 22.92
N GLN A 24 -0.50 -2.09 24.03
CA GLN A 24 -0.29 -0.67 24.33
C GLN A 24 0.63 0.01 23.31
N GLU A 25 1.72 -0.63 22.90
CA GLU A 25 2.61 -0.08 21.87
C GLU A 25 1.89 0.07 20.53
N PHE A 26 1.11 -0.93 20.10
CA PHE A 26 0.30 -0.82 18.88
C PHE A 26 -0.75 0.30 18.98
N GLN A 27 -1.37 0.50 20.15
CA GLN A 27 -2.31 1.60 20.35
C GLN A 27 -1.62 2.96 20.24
N LYS A 28 -0.44 3.13 20.84
CA LYS A 28 0.36 4.36 20.72
C LYS A 28 0.73 4.66 19.27
N GLU A 29 1.23 3.66 18.54
CA GLU A 29 1.55 3.82 17.11
C GLU A 29 0.32 4.20 16.30
N ARG A 30 -0.81 3.54 16.54
CA ARG A 30 -2.09 3.86 15.89
C ARG A 30 -2.51 5.30 16.15
N GLU A 31 -2.41 5.76 17.39
CA GLU A 31 -2.74 7.14 17.75
C GLU A 31 -1.78 8.17 17.12
N ALA A 32 -0.49 7.84 17.04
CA ALA A 32 0.50 8.71 16.39
C ALA A 32 0.20 8.85 14.89
N ILE A 33 -0.10 7.74 14.20
CA ILE A 33 -0.52 7.74 12.80
C ILE A 33 -1.81 8.54 12.63
N PHE A 34 -2.81 8.33 13.49
CA PHE A 34 -4.08 9.04 13.41
C PHE A 34 -3.92 10.56 13.59
N ARG A 35 -3.10 10.98 14.56
CA ARG A 35 -2.74 12.39 14.74
C ARG A 35 -2.09 12.97 13.49
N ARG A 36 -1.12 12.26 12.90
CA ARG A 36 -0.44 12.70 11.69
C ARG A 36 -1.38 12.81 10.48
N LEU A 37 -2.29 11.85 10.30
CA LEU A 37 -3.30 11.91 9.25
C LEU A 37 -4.20 13.14 9.42
N LYS A 38 -4.67 13.41 10.64
CA LYS A 38 -5.48 14.59 10.92
C LYS A 38 -4.74 15.90 10.62
N GLU A 39 -3.44 15.98 10.90
CA GLU A 39 -2.61 17.13 10.50
C GLU A 39 -2.49 17.27 8.98
N LEU A 40 -2.37 16.16 8.25
CA LEU A 40 -2.32 16.20 6.79
C LEU A 40 -3.67 16.66 6.21
N ASP A 41 -4.78 16.19 6.76
CA ASP A 41 -6.13 16.61 6.36
C ASP A 41 -6.35 18.11 6.58
N THR A 42 -5.87 18.68 7.70
CA THR A 42 -5.98 20.14 7.93
C THR A 42 -5.10 20.95 6.99
N ILE A 43 -3.91 20.45 6.64
CA ILE A 43 -3.03 21.09 5.66
C ILE A 43 -3.66 21.04 4.26
N GLU A 44 -4.27 19.92 3.87
CA GLU A 44 -4.98 19.79 2.60
C GLU A 44 -6.22 20.69 2.54
N ALA A 45 -6.98 20.78 3.63
CA ALA A 45 -8.11 21.71 3.75
C ALA A 45 -7.65 23.17 3.62
N GLY A 46 -6.57 23.57 4.32
CA GLY A 46 -6.02 24.93 4.22
C GLY A 46 -5.50 25.28 2.82
N LYS A 47 -4.85 24.33 2.12
CA LYS A 47 -4.45 24.51 0.71
C LYS A 47 -5.66 24.64 -0.22
N THR A 48 -6.74 23.94 0.08
CA THR A 48 -8.00 24.03 -0.68
C THR A 48 -8.69 25.38 -0.47
N GLU A 49 -8.66 25.94 0.73
CA GLU A 49 -9.19 27.30 0.99
C GLU A 49 -8.31 28.40 0.36
N SER A 50 -6.97 28.29 0.46
CA SER A 50 -6.04 29.21 -0.23
C SER A 50 -6.21 29.18 -1.76
N SER A 51 -6.47 28.01 -2.33
CA SER A 51 -6.76 27.89 -3.77
C SER A 51 -8.18 28.34 -4.13
N LYS A 52 -9.16 28.26 -3.23
CA LYS A 52 -10.50 28.84 -3.43
C LYS A 52 -10.48 30.38 -3.41
N GLU A 53 -9.68 31.01 -2.55
CA GLU A 53 -9.50 32.47 -2.55
C GLU A 53 -8.86 32.96 -3.86
N ILE A 54 -7.85 32.26 -4.38
CA ILE A 54 -7.21 32.58 -5.68
C ILE A 54 -8.20 32.36 -6.85
N VAL A 55 -9.06 31.35 -6.77
CA VAL A 55 -10.08 31.04 -7.80
C VAL A 55 -11.29 31.99 -7.74
N ALA A 56 -11.60 32.59 -6.59
CA ALA A 56 -12.68 33.57 -6.47
C ALA A 56 -12.38 34.86 -7.26
N LEU A 57 -11.10 35.26 -7.36
CA LEU A 57 -10.68 36.43 -8.15
C LEU A 57 -10.74 36.22 -9.67
N THR A 58 -10.79 34.96 -10.15
CA THR A 58 -10.72 34.61 -11.57
C THR A 58 -12.06 34.19 -12.20
N LYS A 59 -13.17 34.25 -11.45
CA LYS A 59 -14.52 33.90 -11.95
C LYS A 59 -15.25 35.05 -12.66
N ILE A 60 -14.56 35.74 -13.58
CA ILE A 60 -15.23 36.45 -14.68
C ILE A 60 -14.90 35.68 -15.96
N GLY A 61 -15.85 34.84 -16.40
CA GLY A 61 -15.85 34.24 -17.73
C GLY A 61 -15.44 32.76 -17.78
N GLY A 62 -16.42 31.89 -18.09
CA GLY A 62 -16.15 30.56 -18.63
C GLY A 62 -17.04 29.45 -18.08
N LEU A 63 -17.97 28.99 -18.92
CA LEU A 63 -18.90 27.87 -18.75
C LEU A 63 -18.25 26.57 -18.20
N PRO A 64 -19.04 25.69 -17.55
CA PRO A 64 -18.51 24.51 -16.87
C PRO A 64 -18.04 23.47 -17.88
N LYS A 65 -16.72 23.30 -18.00
CA LYS A 65 -16.17 22.10 -18.64
C LYS A 65 -16.41 20.91 -17.72
N GLU A 66 -17.23 19.97 -18.19
CA GLU A 66 -17.37 18.64 -17.63
C GLU A 66 -16.00 18.09 -17.25
N ARG A 67 -15.84 17.73 -15.97
CA ARG A 67 -14.64 17.07 -15.47
C ARG A 67 -14.59 15.67 -16.06
N LYS A 68 -14.05 15.54 -17.27
CA LYS A 68 -13.58 14.26 -17.80
C LYS A 68 -12.67 13.67 -16.74
N ARG A 69 -13.05 12.52 -16.18
CA ARG A 69 -12.23 11.73 -15.25
C ARG A 69 -10.91 11.44 -15.95
N ARG A 70 -9.89 12.25 -15.66
CA ARG A 70 -8.55 12.10 -16.21
C ARG A 70 -7.88 10.91 -15.53
N GLY A 71 -8.21 9.70 -15.97
CA GLY A 71 -7.30 8.57 -15.86
C GLY A 71 -6.15 8.81 -16.82
N ARG A 72 -5.21 9.68 -16.46
CA ARG A 72 -3.96 9.81 -17.23
C ARG A 72 -3.20 8.51 -16.98
N ARG A 73 -3.26 7.60 -17.95
CA ARG A 73 -2.31 6.49 -18.06
C ARG A 73 -0.93 7.13 -18.00
N SER A 74 -0.22 6.88 -16.91
CA SER A 74 1.16 7.30 -16.77
C SER A 74 1.94 6.27 -17.57
N GLU A 75 2.65 6.69 -18.61
CA GLU A 75 3.55 5.84 -19.40
C GLU A 75 4.49 5.04 -18.49
N ASN A 76 4.97 5.68 -17.41
CA ASN A 76 5.75 5.04 -16.35
C ASN A 76 5.05 3.84 -15.67
N LEU A 77 3.72 3.83 -15.60
CA LEU A 77 2.96 2.75 -14.95
C LEU A 77 2.82 1.54 -15.87
N GLU A 78 2.72 1.75 -17.18
CA GLU A 78 2.63 0.69 -18.18
C GLU A 78 3.97 -0.07 -18.26
N GLU A 79 5.09 0.65 -18.31
CA GLU A 79 6.43 0.05 -18.27
C GLU A 79 6.65 -0.84 -17.03
N LEU A 80 6.24 -0.35 -15.85
CA LEU A 80 6.36 -1.11 -14.61
C LEU A 80 5.52 -2.41 -14.65
N ARG A 81 4.35 -2.37 -15.29
CA ARG A 81 3.44 -3.51 -15.41
C ARG A 81 3.96 -4.55 -16.40
N GLU A 82 4.46 -4.12 -17.54
CA GLU A 82 5.09 -5.01 -18.51
C GLU A 82 6.28 -5.75 -17.90
N LEU A 83 7.10 -5.02 -17.13
CA LEU A 83 8.21 -5.63 -16.44
C LEU A 83 7.76 -6.63 -15.36
N ALA A 84 6.74 -6.27 -14.58
CA ALA A 84 6.16 -7.17 -13.59
C ALA A 84 5.70 -8.50 -14.21
N VAL A 85 5.04 -8.44 -15.37
CA VAL A 85 4.62 -9.65 -16.11
C VAL A 85 5.83 -10.45 -16.57
N THR A 86 6.88 -9.80 -17.07
CA THR A 86 8.10 -10.46 -17.54
C THR A 86 8.81 -11.20 -16.40
N ILE A 87 8.91 -10.58 -15.23
CA ILE A 87 9.47 -11.20 -14.02
C ILE A 87 8.63 -12.42 -13.60
N LEU A 88 7.31 -12.27 -13.51
CA LEU A 88 6.42 -13.36 -13.11
C LEU A 88 6.47 -14.53 -14.09
N LYS A 89 6.57 -14.25 -15.39
CA LYS A 89 6.76 -15.28 -16.43
C LYS A 89 8.06 -16.04 -16.26
N LYS A 90 9.16 -15.34 -15.96
CA LYS A 90 10.51 -15.91 -15.81
C LYS A 90 10.64 -16.79 -14.58
N GLN A 91 10.05 -16.39 -13.46
CA GLN A 91 10.18 -17.14 -12.20
C GLN A 91 9.40 -18.45 -12.22
N ASN A 92 8.25 -18.50 -12.92
CA ASN A 92 7.36 -19.67 -13.01
C ASN A 92 6.93 -20.28 -11.66
N THR A 93 7.11 -19.54 -10.56
CA THR A 93 6.76 -19.92 -9.20
C THR A 93 6.14 -18.73 -8.48
N PRO A 94 5.30 -18.95 -7.45
CA PRO A 94 4.74 -17.85 -6.67
C PRO A 94 5.83 -16.96 -6.04
N ILE A 95 5.80 -15.66 -6.34
CA ILE A 95 6.71 -14.65 -5.79
C ILE A 95 6.04 -13.86 -4.67
N ARG A 96 6.81 -13.46 -3.66
CA ARG A 96 6.35 -12.50 -2.65
C ARG A 96 6.29 -11.11 -3.26
N GLY A 97 5.24 -10.35 -2.94
CA GLY A 97 5.04 -8.98 -3.44
C GLY A 97 6.19 -8.03 -3.09
N VAL A 98 6.81 -8.19 -1.92
CA VAL A 98 8.00 -7.41 -1.51
C VAL A 98 9.22 -7.71 -2.40
N GLU A 99 9.36 -8.95 -2.86
CA GLU A 99 10.45 -9.36 -3.72
C GLU A 99 10.21 -8.92 -5.16
N LEU A 100 8.97 -9.07 -5.65
CA LEU A 100 8.53 -8.52 -6.93
C LEU A 100 8.75 -7.01 -6.98
N GLN A 101 8.41 -6.29 -5.91
CA GLN A 101 8.68 -4.86 -5.79
C GLN A 101 10.15 -4.56 -5.99
N ARG A 102 11.02 -5.24 -5.24
CA ARG A 102 12.46 -5.00 -5.25
C ARG A 102 13.06 -5.24 -6.64
N GLN A 103 12.60 -6.27 -7.34
CA GLN A 103 13.07 -6.57 -8.70
C GLN A 103 12.64 -5.49 -9.68
N ILE A 104 11.35 -5.10 -9.67
CA ILE A 104 10.84 -4.05 -10.56
C ILE A 104 11.53 -2.70 -10.31
N GLU A 105 11.65 -2.28 -9.04
CA GLU A 105 12.29 -1.02 -8.67
C GLU A 105 13.80 -1.05 -8.96
N GLY A 106 14.45 -2.20 -8.82
CA GLY A 106 15.86 -2.38 -9.10
C GLY A 106 16.20 -2.26 -10.58
N GLU A 107 15.34 -2.76 -11.46
CA GLU A 107 15.54 -2.69 -12.92
C GLU A 107 15.10 -1.34 -13.52
N THR A 108 14.01 -0.75 -13.02
CA THR A 108 13.48 0.51 -13.59
C THR A 108 14.00 1.77 -12.89
N GLY A 109 14.50 1.66 -11.66
CA GLY A 109 14.81 2.79 -10.79
C GLY A 109 13.59 3.58 -10.31
N LYS A 110 12.36 3.15 -10.65
CA LYS A 110 11.11 3.83 -10.29
C LYS A 110 10.46 3.13 -9.11
N LYS A 111 9.98 3.88 -8.12
CA LYS A 111 9.37 3.33 -6.90
C LYS A 111 7.89 3.02 -7.06
N ILE A 112 7.45 1.92 -6.47
CA ILE A 112 6.05 1.52 -6.36
C ILE A 112 5.53 1.95 -4.99
N ALA A 113 4.67 2.97 -4.96
CA ALA A 113 4.16 3.51 -3.68
C ALA A 113 3.24 2.53 -2.93
N ASN A 114 2.35 1.83 -3.64
CA ASN A 114 1.44 0.86 -3.04
C ASN A 114 1.36 -0.39 -3.90
N MET A 115 1.99 -1.46 -3.42
CA MET A 115 2.04 -2.73 -4.13
C MET A 115 0.65 -3.35 -4.33
N THR A 116 -0.27 -3.21 -3.38
CA THR A 116 -1.63 -3.79 -3.51
C THR A 116 -2.39 -3.11 -4.65
N THR A 117 -2.40 -1.78 -4.69
CA THR A 117 -3.07 -1.04 -5.77
C THR A 117 -2.42 -1.30 -7.12
N PHE A 118 -1.08 -1.41 -7.15
CA PHE A 118 -0.34 -1.77 -8.35
C PHE A 118 -0.74 -3.15 -8.88
N MET A 119 -0.75 -4.18 -8.02
CA MET A 119 -1.10 -5.55 -8.40
C MET A 119 -2.58 -5.71 -8.77
N VAL A 120 -3.51 -5.09 -8.04
CA VAL A 120 -4.93 -5.07 -8.42
C VAL A 120 -5.12 -4.46 -9.81
N GLY A 121 -4.37 -3.40 -10.10
CA GLY A 121 -4.35 -2.83 -11.42
C GLY A 121 -3.77 -3.79 -12.47
N LEU A 122 -2.66 -4.44 -12.16
CA LEU A 122 -1.97 -5.35 -13.07
C LEU A 122 -2.85 -6.57 -13.42
N GLU A 123 -3.51 -7.16 -12.43
CA GLU A 123 -4.43 -8.29 -12.60
C GLU A 123 -5.62 -7.94 -13.52
N ARG A 124 -6.10 -6.70 -13.47
CA ARG A 124 -7.19 -6.22 -14.35
C ARG A 124 -6.77 -6.10 -15.81
N GLU A 125 -5.50 -5.86 -16.08
CA GLU A 125 -4.97 -5.72 -17.44
C GLU A 125 -4.36 -7.03 -17.98
N ASN A 126 -3.91 -7.90 -17.07
CA ASN A 126 -3.35 -9.21 -17.38
C ASN A 126 -4.01 -10.29 -16.52
N HIS A 127 -5.06 -10.93 -17.03
CA HIS A 127 -5.82 -11.98 -16.33
C HIS A 127 -4.99 -13.24 -15.98
N ARG A 128 -3.79 -13.38 -16.56
CA ARG A 128 -2.85 -14.47 -16.26
C ARG A 128 -2.03 -14.22 -15.01
N VAL A 129 -1.94 -12.98 -14.55
CA VAL A 129 -1.35 -12.68 -13.23
C VAL A 129 -2.43 -12.91 -12.20
N ARG A 130 -2.16 -13.75 -11.20
CA ARG A 130 -3.08 -14.00 -10.09
C ARG A 130 -2.40 -13.90 -8.75
N LYS A 131 -3.21 -13.54 -7.75
CA LYS A 131 -2.86 -13.60 -6.34
C LYS A 131 -3.21 -14.98 -5.78
N LEU A 132 -2.19 -15.70 -5.33
CA LEU A 132 -2.35 -17.02 -4.71
C LEU A 132 -2.63 -16.93 -3.20
N GLY A 133 -2.22 -15.84 -2.56
CA GLY A 133 -2.34 -15.67 -1.10
C GLY A 133 -1.91 -14.29 -0.62
N ARG A 134 -1.68 -14.14 0.70
CA ARG A 134 -1.29 -12.86 1.29
C ARG A 134 0.08 -12.41 0.73
N GLY A 135 0.03 -11.47 -0.21
CA GLY A 135 1.23 -10.91 -0.86
C GLY A 135 1.99 -11.94 -1.70
N LEU A 136 1.33 -12.96 -2.24
CA LEU A 136 1.92 -13.97 -3.12
C LEU A 136 1.24 -13.88 -4.49
N TYR A 137 2.06 -13.80 -5.55
CA TYR A 137 1.61 -13.59 -6.93
C TYR A 137 2.28 -14.59 -7.86
N ILE A 138 1.57 -15.02 -8.90
CA ILE A 138 2.07 -15.98 -9.89
C ILE A 138 1.56 -15.58 -11.29
N TYR A 139 2.30 -15.98 -12.32
CA TYR A 139 1.79 -16.03 -13.69
C TYR A 139 1.31 -17.44 -14.00
N GLU A 140 0.03 -17.59 -14.32
CA GLU A 140 -0.54 -18.86 -14.74
C GLU A 140 -0.39 -19.03 -16.26
N TYR A 141 0.25 -20.12 -16.66
CA TYR A 141 0.17 -20.67 -18.01
C TYR A 141 -0.99 -21.66 -18.00
N GLU A 142 -2.00 -21.47 -18.86
CA GLU A 142 -3.02 -22.50 -19.06
C GLU A 142 -2.32 -23.81 -19.43
N ASP A 143 -2.71 -24.91 -18.76
CA ASP A 143 -2.33 -26.28 -19.12
C ASP A 143 -2.99 -26.71 -20.44
#